data_AF-A0A9W6L4J8-F1
#
_entry.id   AF-A0A9W6L4J8-F1
#
_cell.length_a   1.000
_cell.length_b   1.000
_cell.length_c   1.000
_cell.angle_alpha   90.00
_cell.angle_beta   90.00
_cell.angle_gamma   90.00
#
_symmetry.space_group_name_H-M   'P 1'
#
loop_
_entity.id
_entity.type
_entity.pdbx_description
1 polymer ?
#
loop_
_entity_poly.entity_id
_entity_poly.type
_entity_poly.pdbx_seq_one_letter_code
_entity_poly.pdbx_strand_id
1 'polypeptide(L)'
;MWTDACGGALRGRYSAASAAVRPAGREGTGGHARGAGRPAARDRPLGTQPPDPLVDMLVHGQDIARPLGRPREMPAPAVAAALDHAWGSSFYGARKRFAGLRLRATDPDWSAGEGEEVRGPAADLLLLATGRPAGLDALDGPGVTQAAARVG
;
A
#
# COMPACT_ATOMS: atom_id res chain seq x y z
N MET A 1 -18.64 -35.71 -1.79
CA MET A 1 -17.96 -35.66 -3.10
C MET A 1 -17.49 -34.23 -3.27
N TRP A 2 -16.25 -33.83 -2.99
CA TRP A 2 -14.94 -34.48 -2.96
C TRP A 2 -14.18 -34.03 -1.68
N THR A 3 -13.30 -34.88 -1.16
CA THR A 3 -12.39 -34.63 -0.02
C THR A 3 -10.96 -34.36 -0.50
N ASP A 4 -10.20 -33.68 0.37
CA ASP A 4 -8.73 -33.63 0.52
C ASP A 4 -7.83 -33.20 -0.65
N ALA A 5 -6.94 -32.22 -0.40
CA ALA A 5 -5.59 -32.52 0.10
C ALA A 5 -4.70 -31.28 0.22
N CYS A 6 -4.04 -31.19 1.39
CA CYS A 6 -2.71 -30.66 1.71
C CYS A 6 -1.88 -29.90 0.67
N GLY A 7 -1.23 -28.82 1.11
CA GLY A 7 0.04 -28.41 0.52
C GLY A 7 0.58 -27.06 0.97
N GLY A 8 1.32 -27.03 2.08
CA GLY A 8 2.52 -26.19 2.20
C GLY A 8 2.31 -24.70 2.47
N ALA A 9 2.49 -24.31 3.73
CA ALA A 9 2.80 -22.95 4.12
C ALA A 9 4.10 -22.49 3.45
N LEU A 10 4.01 -21.63 2.44
CA LEU A 10 5.12 -20.79 2.01
C LEU A 10 5.05 -19.49 2.80
N ARG A 11 5.75 -19.45 3.94
CA ARG A 11 6.10 -18.20 4.64
C ARG A 11 7.12 -17.44 3.78
N GLY A 12 6.65 -16.74 2.76
CA GLY A 12 7.45 -15.83 1.97
C GLY A 12 7.43 -14.46 2.61
N ARG A 13 8.53 -14.06 3.27
CA ARG A 13 8.79 -12.63 3.48
C ARG A 13 9.00 -12.03 2.10
N TYR A 14 8.17 -11.08 1.68
CA TYR A 14 8.44 -10.33 0.46
C TYR A 14 9.72 -9.51 0.68
N SER A 15 10.82 -10.00 0.09
CA SER A 15 12.04 -9.21 -0.11
C SER A 15 11.84 -8.41 -1.39
N ALA A 16 11.87 -7.08 -1.27
CA ALA A 16 11.79 -6.18 -2.42
C ALA A 16 13.11 -6.25 -3.21
N ALA A 17 13.19 -7.17 -4.18
CA ALA A 17 14.19 -7.15 -5.23
C ALA A 17 13.57 -6.50 -6.48
N SER A 18 14.10 -5.33 -6.84
CA SER A 18 13.69 -4.55 -8.02
C SER A 18 13.90 -5.36 -9.31
N ALA A 19 12.80 -5.77 -9.94
CA ALA A 19 12.83 -6.41 -11.26
C ALA A 19 12.87 -5.32 -12.35
N ALA A 20 14.05 -5.04 -12.88
CA ALA A 20 14.21 -4.26 -14.09
C ALA A 20 13.75 -5.10 -15.30
N VAL A 21 12.67 -4.68 -15.95
CA VAL A 21 12.24 -5.21 -17.26
C VAL A 21 13.33 -4.90 -18.28
N ARG A 22 13.88 -5.94 -18.91
CA ARG A 22 14.77 -5.83 -20.08
C ARG A 22 13.92 -5.62 -21.34
N PRO A 23 14.16 -4.58 -22.15
CA PRO A 23 13.52 -4.49 -23.45
C PRO A 23 14.15 -5.49 -24.43
N ALA A 24 13.28 -6.20 -25.17
CA ALA A 24 13.65 -7.08 -26.26
C ALA A 24 14.28 -6.29 -27.42
N GLY A 25 15.41 -6.79 -27.93
CA GLY A 25 16.12 -6.18 -29.05
C GLY A 25 15.35 -6.30 -30.35
N ARG A 26 15.28 -5.20 -31.10
CA ARG A 26 14.85 -5.19 -32.49
C ARG A 26 16.02 -4.68 -33.34
N GLU A 27 16.48 -5.53 -34.24
CA GLU A 27 17.43 -5.16 -35.29
C GLU A 27 16.73 -4.25 -36.30
N GLY A 28 17.39 -3.14 -36.63
CA GLY A 28 16.90 -2.13 -37.56
C GLY A 28 18.03 -1.17 -37.93
N THR A 29 18.53 -1.34 -39.15
CA THR A 29 19.53 -0.51 -39.82
C THR A 29 19.05 0.94 -39.99
N GLY A 30 19.91 1.91 -39.71
CA GLY A 30 19.66 3.32 -40.06
C GLY A 30 20.40 4.28 -39.15
N GLY A 31 21.50 4.85 -39.65
CA GLY A 31 22.30 5.84 -38.93
C GLY A 31 21.51 7.07 -38.51
N HIS A 32 21.89 7.63 -37.36
CA HIS A 32 22.08 9.05 -37.06
C HIS A 32 22.36 9.11 -35.56
N ALA A 33 23.60 9.44 -35.19
CA ALA A 33 24.00 9.66 -33.80
C ALA A 33 23.15 10.80 -33.20
N ARG A 34 22.14 10.45 -32.41
CA ARG A 34 21.53 11.35 -31.42
C ARG A 34 22.04 10.90 -30.06
N GLY A 35 22.69 11.80 -29.34
CA GLY A 35 23.11 11.56 -27.96
C GLY A 35 21.93 11.02 -27.15
N ALA A 36 22.10 9.83 -26.60
CA ALA A 36 21.19 9.26 -25.64
C ALA A 36 21.30 10.05 -24.33
N GLY A 37 20.63 11.20 -24.27
CA GLY A 37 20.36 11.86 -23.01
C GLY A 37 19.54 10.90 -22.16
N ARG A 38 20.12 10.40 -21.06
CA ARG A 38 19.38 9.76 -19.97
C ARG A 38 18.18 10.67 -19.64
N PRO A 39 16.93 10.18 -19.61
CA PRO A 39 15.83 11.03 -19.17
C PRO A 39 16.19 11.54 -17.78
N ALA A 40 16.25 12.87 -17.65
CA ALA A 40 16.52 13.50 -16.37
C ALA A 40 15.56 12.91 -15.34
N ALA A 41 16.09 12.54 -14.17
CA ALA A 41 15.25 12.26 -13.03
C ALA A 41 14.32 13.47 -12.89
N ARG A 42 13.01 13.27 -13.06
CA ARG A 42 12.02 14.34 -12.87
C ARG A 42 12.33 14.99 -11.53
N ASP A 43 12.55 16.30 -11.52
CA ASP A 43 12.85 17.06 -10.31
C ASP A 43 11.80 16.71 -9.26
N ARG A 44 12.21 15.91 -8.28
CA ARG A 44 11.34 15.54 -7.18
C ARG A 44 11.40 16.68 -6.16
N PRO A 45 10.27 17.13 -5.62
CA PRO A 45 10.29 17.98 -4.46
C PRO A 45 11.17 17.35 -3.37
N LEU A 46 11.98 18.17 -2.71
CA LEU A 46 12.86 17.71 -1.62
C LEU A 46 12.02 17.00 -0.55
N GLY A 47 12.36 15.75 -0.24
CA GLY A 47 11.68 14.95 0.79
C GLY A 47 10.67 13.92 0.25
N THR A 48 10.22 14.03 -1.01
CA THR A 48 9.27 13.06 -1.58
C THR A 48 9.94 11.71 -1.91
N GLN A 49 9.41 10.64 -1.36
CA GLN A 49 9.80 9.28 -1.66
C GLN A 49 9.04 8.75 -2.89
N PRO A 50 9.64 7.88 -3.72
CA PRO A 50 8.98 7.31 -4.91
C PRO A 50 7.56 6.75 -4.71
N PRO A 51 7.19 6.14 -3.56
CA PRO A 51 5.83 5.68 -3.32
C PRO A 51 4.83 6.76 -2.83
N ASP A 52 5.25 7.97 -2.47
CA ASP A 52 4.32 9.02 -2.01
C ASP A 52 3.18 9.31 -3.01
N PRO A 53 3.45 9.48 -4.33
CA PRO A 53 2.37 9.71 -5.30
C PRO A 53 1.38 8.56 -5.41
N LEU A 54 1.82 7.32 -5.12
CA LEU A 54 0.92 6.17 -5.09
C LEU A 54 -0.05 6.28 -3.92
N VAL A 55 0.45 6.59 -2.72
CA VAL A 55 -0.39 6.79 -1.54
C VAL A 55 -1.38 7.91 -1.77
N ASP A 56 -0.92 9.05 -2.30
CA ASP A 56 -1.76 10.21 -2.58
C ASP A 56 -2.91 9.87 -3.55
N MET A 57 -2.61 9.20 -4.65
CA MET A 57 -3.61 8.86 -5.67
C MET A 57 -4.66 7.86 -5.16
N LEU A 58 -4.25 6.93 -4.30
CA LEU A 58 -5.15 5.95 -3.68
C LEU A 58 -6.04 6.63 -2.62
N VAL A 59 -5.44 7.35 -1.67
CA VAL A 59 -6.14 7.98 -0.55
C VAL A 59 -7.04 9.12 -1.04
N HIS A 60 -6.54 10.06 -1.85
CA HIS A 60 -7.36 11.17 -2.34
C HIS A 60 -8.46 10.72 -3.29
N GLY A 61 -8.25 9.61 -4.00
CA GLY A 61 -9.31 8.96 -4.75
C GLY A 61 -10.48 8.56 -3.84
N GLN A 62 -10.20 8.02 -2.66
CA GLN A 62 -11.22 7.65 -1.68
C GLN A 62 -11.82 8.86 -0.95
N ASP A 63 -11.01 9.88 -0.66
CA ASP A 63 -11.49 11.15 -0.06
C ASP A 63 -12.58 11.81 -0.93
N ILE A 64 -12.53 11.60 -2.26
CA ILE A 64 -13.57 12.07 -3.20
C ILE A 64 -14.71 11.05 -3.34
N ALA A 65 -14.38 9.77 -3.49
CA ALA A 65 -15.36 8.74 -3.85
C ALA A 65 -16.35 8.45 -2.71
N ARG A 66 -15.87 8.37 -1.45
CA ARG A 66 -16.70 7.99 -0.30
C ARG A 66 -17.80 9.02 0.03
N PRO A 67 -17.53 10.34 0.12
CA PRO A 67 -18.60 11.32 0.36
C PRO A 67 -19.67 11.37 -0.74
N LEU A 68 -19.32 10.95 -1.97
CA LEU A 68 -20.24 10.86 -3.09
C LEU A 68 -20.98 9.53 -3.16
N GLY A 69 -20.73 8.59 -2.24
CA GLY A 69 -21.28 7.24 -2.28
C GLY A 69 -20.85 6.46 -3.53
N ARG A 70 -19.72 6.82 -4.14
CA ARG A 70 -19.24 6.19 -5.38
C ARG A 70 -18.25 5.07 -5.05
N PRO A 71 -18.43 3.86 -5.59
CA PRO A 71 -17.44 2.82 -5.41
C PRO A 71 -16.16 3.19 -6.17
N ARG A 72 -15.02 3.07 -5.48
CA ARG A 72 -13.69 3.18 -6.09
C ARG A 72 -12.84 2.02 -5.59
N GLU A 73 -12.60 1.07 -6.48
CA GLU A 73 -11.70 -0.04 -6.21
C GLU A 73 -10.26 0.46 -6.18
N MET A 74 -9.48 -0.08 -5.23
CA MET A 74 -8.04 0.12 -5.18
C MET A 74 -7.36 -1.23 -5.41
N PRO A 75 -6.46 -1.37 -6.41
CA PRO A 75 -5.81 -2.65 -6.66
C PRO A 75 -5.03 -3.14 -5.44
N ALA A 76 -5.33 -4.36 -4.96
CA ALA A 76 -4.75 -4.89 -3.72
C ALA A 76 -3.21 -4.82 -3.66
N PRO A 77 -2.44 -5.14 -4.73
CA PRO A 77 -0.98 -4.99 -4.71
C PRO A 77 -0.52 -3.54 -4.50
N ALA A 78 -1.26 -2.57 -5.07
CA ALA A 78 -0.96 -1.15 -4.93
C ALA A 78 -1.25 -0.67 -3.50
N VAL A 79 -2.34 -1.15 -2.89
CA VAL A 79 -2.71 -0.84 -1.51
C VAL A 79 -1.70 -1.42 -0.53
N ALA A 80 -1.26 -2.67 -0.72
CA ALA A 80 -0.25 -3.29 0.12
C ALA A 80 1.09 -2.53 0.08
N ALA A 81 1.55 -2.14 -1.11
CA ALA A 81 2.76 -1.32 -1.27
C ALA A 81 2.62 0.06 -0.60
N ALA A 82 1.44 0.70 -0.72
CA ALA A 82 1.13 1.96 -0.06
C ALA A 82 1.09 1.82 1.48
N LEU A 83 0.54 0.71 1.99
CA LEU A 83 0.50 0.38 3.40
C LEU A 83 1.90 0.16 3.99
N ASP A 84 2.76 -0.60 3.31
CA ASP A 84 4.15 -0.78 3.73
C ASP A 84 4.89 0.56 3.83
N HIS A 85 4.70 1.41 2.82
CA HIS A 85 5.28 2.75 2.82
C HIS A 85 4.73 3.64 3.94
N ALA A 86 3.40 3.69 4.10
CA ALA A 86 2.75 4.48 5.14
C ALA A 86 3.16 4.00 6.55
N TRP A 87 3.36 2.70 6.75
CA TRP A 87 3.80 2.12 8.00
C TRP A 87 5.27 2.44 8.33
N GLY A 88 6.13 2.42 7.32
CA GLY A 88 7.57 2.68 7.47
C GLY A 88 7.94 4.16 7.54
N SER A 89 7.11 5.04 7.00
CA SER A 89 7.40 6.48 6.90
C SER A 89 7.02 7.25 8.16
N SER A 90 7.95 8.08 8.65
CA SER A 90 7.71 9.01 9.77
C SER A 90 6.72 10.12 9.40
N PHE A 91 6.58 10.44 8.12
CA PHE A 91 5.65 11.45 7.62
C PHE A 91 4.19 11.09 7.96
N TYR A 92 3.78 9.84 7.74
CA TYR A 92 2.44 9.38 8.08
C TYR A 92 2.27 9.03 9.56
N GLY A 93 3.38 8.72 10.25
CA GLY A 93 3.41 8.45 11.68
C GLY A 93 2.63 7.20 12.12
N ALA A 94 2.27 6.32 11.18
CA ALA A 94 1.37 5.19 11.42
C ALA A 94 1.90 4.24 12.51
N ARG A 95 3.17 3.85 12.45
CA ARG A 95 3.79 2.97 13.46
C ARG A 95 3.71 3.55 14.87
N LYS A 96 3.92 4.86 15.04
CA LYS A 96 3.81 5.53 16.34
C LYS A 96 2.37 5.61 16.81
N ARG A 97 1.46 6.03 15.92
CA ARG A 97 0.02 6.15 16.20
C ARG A 97 -0.57 4.80 16.64
N PHE A 98 -0.19 3.70 16.00
CA PHE A 98 -0.76 2.39 16.28
C PHE A 98 0.16 1.48 17.11
N ALA A 99 1.03 2.04 17.94
CA ALA A 99 1.82 1.24 18.89
C ALA A 99 0.91 0.40 19.80
N GLY A 100 1.21 -0.89 19.96
CA GLY A 100 0.38 -1.83 20.71
C GLY A 100 -0.85 -2.35 19.96
N LEU A 101 -0.99 -2.03 18.67
CA LEU A 101 -2.01 -2.57 17.78
C LEU A 101 -1.37 -3.31 16.60
N ARG A 102 -2.08 -4.33 16.11
CA ARG A 102 -1.73 -5.06 14.90
C ARG A 102 -2.79 -4.82 13.83
N LEU A 103 -2.40 -4.17 12.74
CA LEU A 103 -3.27 -4.00 11.57
C LEU A 103 -3.15 -5.22 10.67
N ARG A 104 -4.27 -5.82 10.27
CA ARG A 104 -4.31 -7.04 9.44
C ARG A 104 -5.32 -6.92 8.30
N ALA A 105 -4.83 -6.96 7.06
CA ALA A 105 -5.70 -6.97 5.90
C ALA A 105 -6.43 -8.31 5.73
N THR A 106 -7.61 -8.26 5.09
CA THR A 106 -8.47 -9.44 4.85
C THR A 106 -8.46 -9.92 3.40
N ASP A 107 -8.04 -9.07 2.46
CA ASP A 107 -8.01 -9.32 1.02
C ASP A 107 -6.60 -9.66 0.48
N PRO A 108 -5.52 -8.89 0.71
CA PRO A 108 -4.15 -9.37 0.58
C PRO A 108 -3.60 -9.91 1.90
N ASP A 109 -2.58 -10.77 1.83
CA ASP A 109 -1.79 -11.18 3.00
C ASP A 109 -0.85 -10.03 3.42
N TRP A 110 -1.40 -9.10 4.20
CA TRP A 110 -0.66 -7.96 4.75
C TRP A 110 -0.98 -7.80 6.23
N SER A 111 0.06 -7.61 7.04
CA SER A 111 -0.12 -7.18 8.44
C SER A 111 1.10 -6.43 8.94
N ALA A 112 0.89 -5.51 9.87
CA ALA A 112 1.95 -4.74 10.50
C ALA A 112 1.60 -4.39 11.95
N GLY A 113 2.64 -4.26 12.78
CA GLY A 113 2.48 -4.00 14.22
C GLY A 113 2.24 -5.26 15.04
N GLU A 114 2.08 -5.06 16.35
CA GLU A 114 1.96 -6.10 17.36
C GLU A 114 0.98 -5.63 18.43
N GLY A 115 0.15 -6.54 18.94
CA GLY A 115 -0.86 -6.28 19.98
C GLY A 115 -2.29 -6.58 19.52
N GLU A 116 -3.27 -5.81 20.00
CA GLU A 116 -4.68 -6.05 19.69
C GLU A 116 -4.97 -5.88 18.20
N GLU A 117 -5.71 -6.82 17.62
CA GLU A 117 -5.96 -6.85 16.19
C GLU A 117 -6.99 -5.80 15.77
N VAL A 118 -6.66 -5.09 14.69
CA VAL A 118 -7.56 -4.29 13.86
C VAL A 118 -7.51 -4.89 12.46
N ARG A 119 -8.60 -5.53 12.04
CA ARG A 119 -8.68 -6.22 10.76
C ARG A 119 -9.76 -5.64 9.87
N GLY A 120 -9.55 -5.71 8.56
CA GLY A 120 -10.53 -5.28 7.56
C GLY A 120 -9.92 -5.24 6.17
N PRO A 121 -10.61 -4.64 5.18
CA PRO A 121 -10.06 -4.48 3.85
C PRO A 121 -8.78 -3.63 3.88
N ALA A 122 -7.78 -3.98 3.07
CA ALA A 122 -6.52 -3.25 2.99
C ALA A 122 -6.74 -1.76 2.66
N ALA A 123 -7.76 -1.47 1.86
CA ALA A 123 -8.17 -0.12 1.51
C ALA A 123 -8.49 0.74 2.73
N ASP A 124 -9.28 0.20 3.65
CA ASP A 124 -9.71 0.86 4.88
C ASP A 124 -8.56 1.00 5.89
N LEU A 125 -7.69 -0.02 5.96
CA LEU A 125 -6.45 0.06 6.74
C LEU A 125 -5.50 1.13 6.19
N LEU A 126 -5.45 1.37 4.87
CA LEU A 126 -4.62 2.43 4.29
C LEU A 126 -5.13 3.82 4.67
N LEU A 127 -6.44 4.02 4.64
CA LEU A 127 -7.06 5.26 5.13
C LEU A 127 -6.71 5.46 6.61
N LEU A 128 -6.87 4.43 7.43
CA LEU A 128 -6.53 4.48 8.85
C LEU A 128 -5.04 4.78 9.10
N ALA A 129 -4.13 4.07 8.41
CA ALA A 129 -2.68 4.24 8.50
C ALA A 129 -2.25 5.68 8.18
N THR A 130 -2.93 6.29 7.23
CA THR A 130 -2.70 7.67 6.82
C THR A 130 -3.49 8.70 7.64
N GLY A 131 -4.19 8.27 8.70
CA GLY A 131 -4.87 9.15 9.66
C GLY A 131 -6.28 9.60 9.24
N ARG A 132 -6.92 8.89 8.31
CA ARG A 132 -8.29 9.19 7.86
C ARG A 132 -9.29 8.31 8.63
N PRO A 133 -10.24 8.89 9.38
CA PRO A 133 -11.22 8.12 10.15
C PRO A 133 -12.23 7.39 9.25
N ALA A 134 -12.38 7.80 7.99
CA ALA A 134 -13.27 7.16 7.02
C ALA A 134 -12.95 5.68 6.73
N GLY A 135 -11.78 5.19 7.15
CA GLY A 135 -11.46 3.76 7.10
C GLY A 135 -12.08 2.94 8.23
N LEU A 136 -12.53 3.54 9.34
CA LEU A 136 -12.97 2.81 10.53
C LEU A 136 -14.23 1.97 10.30
N ASP A 137 -15.12 2.39 9.40
CA ASP A 137 -16.46 1.80 9.23
C ASP A 137 -16.44 0.31 8.83
N ALA A 138 -15.38 -0.12 8.15
CA ALA A 138 -15.22 -1.50 7.67
C ALA A 138 -14.21 -2.32 8.50
N LEU A 139 -13.77 -1.80 9.65
CA LEU A 139 -12.79 -2.48 10.50
C LEU A 139 -13.47 -3.18 11.67
N ASP A 140 -12.88 -4.31 12.04
CA ASP A 140 -13.31 -5.18 13.14
C ASP A 140 -12.10 -5.62 13.96
N GLY A 141 -12.35 -6.16 15.15
CA GLY A 141 -11.34 -6.67 16.06
C GLY A 141 -11.24 -5.88 17.36
N PRO A 142 -10.57 -6.47 18.37
CA PRO A 142 -10.50 -5.90 19.72
C PRO A 142 -9.81 -4.52 19.75
N GLY A 143 -8.91 -4.25 18.80
CA GLY A 143 -8.17 -3.00 18.75
C GLY A 143 -8.92 -1.82 18.13
N VAL A 144 -10.12 -2.01 17.55
CA VAL A 144 -10.82 -0.97 16.76
C VAL A 144 -11.16 0.25 17.61
N THR A 145 -11.67 0.06 18.82
CA THR A 145 -11.98 1.18 19.73
C THR A 145 -10.73 2.00 20.05
N GLN A 146 -9.60 1.33 20.30
CA GLN A 146 -8.33 1.99 20.55
C GLN A 146 -7.80 2.69 19.29
N ALA A 147 -7.93 2.09 18.11
CA ALA A 147 -7.55 2.71 16.85
C ALA A 147 -8.37 3.96 16.55
N ALA A 148 -9.70 3.92 16.75
CA ALA A 148 -10.60 5.04 16.58
C ALA A 148 -10.21 6.23 17.48
N ALA A 149 -9.86 5.96 18.75
CA ALA A 149 -9.42 6.99 19.69
C ALA A 149 -8.10 7.69 19.28
N ARG A 150 -7.35 7.13 18.33
CA ARG A 150 -6.06 7.65 17.86
C ARG A 150 -6.11 8.25 16.46
N VAL A 151 -7.26 8.16 15.79
CA VAL A 151 -7.52 8.76 14.49
C VAL A 151 -8.60 9.82 14.66
N GLY A 152 -8.15 11.06 14.84
CA GLY A 152 -8.91 12.25 15.19
C GLY A 152 -7.96 13.35 15.65
#